data_AF-A0AB36SH05-F1
#
_entry.id   AF-A0AB36SH05-F1
#
_cell.length_a   1.000
_cell.length_b   1.000
_cell.length_c   1.000
_cell.angle_alpha   90.00
_cell.angle_beta   90.00
_cell.angle_gamma   90.00
#
_symmetry.space_group_name_H-M   'P 1'
#
loop_
_entity.id
_entity.type
_entity.pdbx_description
1 polymer ?
#
loop_
_entity_poly.entity_id
_entity_poly.type
_entity_poly.pdbx_seq_one_letter_code
_entity_poly.pdbx_strand_id
1 'polypeptide(L)'
;MKAHLRILFTLTCVLTLMACTNNEEKKQTNPTSEKNTEQKNEGTAPQKENESANNPKNQDSTKPSTGPDSKSPTLNQKSINYVKELFELAKEGKVPNVPFAAHTGDIEEIEKAWGKANKTEQAGSRMYATFTNKNVVFGFNKGSQVFDVRSYQTELESITLKEIEKALGKPTSVKVNGEDQIYVYKVNNQFELKFIIPKSIGKVDHISVFSPEDSINKMAG
;
A
#
# COMPACT_ATOMS: atom_id res chain seq x y z
N MET A 1 -34.90 -32.81 40.67
CA MET A 1 -35.04 -31.77 41.70
C MET A 1 -34.17 -30.59 41.32
N LYS A 2 -34.76 -29.40 41.33
CA LYS A 2 -34.24 -28.13 40.79
C LYS A 2 -33.32 -27.45 41.80
N ALA A 3 -32.31 -26.72 41.34
CA ALA A 3 -31.94 -25.42 41.90
C ALA A 3 -31.05 -24.65 40.91
N HIS A 4 -31.67 -23.81 40.09
CA HIS A 4 -31.01 -22.71 39.39
C HIS A 4 -30.96 -21.52 40.35
N LEU A 5 -29.77 -21.08 40.74
CA LEU A 5 -29.57 -19.84 41.47
C LEU A 5 -29.42 -18.70 40.45
N ARG A 6 -30.52 -17.99 40.20
CA ARG A 6 -30.55 -16.74 39.42
C ARG A 6 -30.33 -15.59 40.39
N ILE A 7 -29.23 -14.85 40.25
CA ILE A 7 -29.06 -13.56 40.91
C ILE A 7 -29.27 -12.49 39.84
N LEU A 8 -30.40 -11.80 39.99
CA LEU A 8 -30.82 -10.64 39.22
C LEU A 8 -30.38 -9.40 40.02
N PHE A 9 -29.43 -8.64 39.50
CA PHE A 9 -29.11 -7.30 40.02
C PHE A 9 -29.59 -6.27 39.01
N THR A 10 -30.79 -5.75 39.25
CA THR A 10 -31.31 -4.53 38.65
C THR A 10 -31.00 -3.38 39.60
N LEU A 11 -30.29 -2.33 39.16
CA LEU A 11 -30.54 -0.98 39.70
C LEU A 11 -29.97 0.16 38.83
N THR A 12 -30.92 0.85 38.21
CA THR A 12 -31.06 2.32 38.01
C THR A 12 -30.05 3.12 37.17
N CYS A 13 -30.62 3.63 36.08
CA CYS A 13 -30.30 4.86 35.37
C CYS A 13 -29.96 6.06 36.28
N VAL A 14 -28.96 6.84 35.87
CA VAL A 14 -29.06 8.30 35.93
C VAL A 14 -28.55 8.87 34.61
N LEU A 15 -29.47 9.40 33.80
CA LEU A 15 -29.21 10.30 32.69
C LEU A 15 -29.12 11.72 33.26
N THR A 16 -28.04 12.45 32.97
CA THR A 16 -28.03 13.90 33.08
C THR A 16 -27.56 14.49 31.76
N LEU A 17 -28.52 14.98 30.98
CA LEU A 17 -28.30 15.97 29.94
C LEU A 17 -28.14 17.32 30.63
N MET A 18 -27.06 18.05 30.32
CA MET A 18 -27.01 19.50 30.51
C MET A 18 -26.99 20.17 29.14
N ALA A 19 -28.03 20.95 28.90
CA ALA A 19 -28.17 21.91 27.81
C ALA A 19 -28.51 23.27 28.42
N CYS A 20 -27.75 24.30 28.03
CA CYS A 20 -28.04 25.74 28.03
C CYS A 20 -27.10 26.31 26.93
N THR A 21 -27.46 26.93 25.78
CA THR A 21 -28.31 28.11 25.44
C THR A 21 -28.01 29.33 26.34
N ASN A 22 -27.82 30.59 25.91
CA ASN A 22 -27.74 31.35 24.66
C ASN A 22 -27.22 32.76 25.04
N ASN A 23 -26.65 33.52 24.09
CA ASN A 23 -26.88 34.95 23.76
C ASN A 23 -25.65 35.52 23.04
N GLU A 24 -25.76 35.83 21.75
CA GLU A 24 -26.26 37.10 21.16
C GLU A 24 -25.39 38.32 21.52
N GLU A 25 -24.67 38.85 20.53
CA GLU A 25 -24.94 40.22 20.08
C GLU A 25 -24.57 40.43 18.60
N LYS A 26 -25.48 41.11 17.91
CA LYS A 26 -25.50 41.48 16.49
C LYS A 26 -24.50 42.61 16.19
N LYS A 27 -24.00 42.67 14.95
CA LYS A 27 -24.44 43.74 14.03
C LYS A 27 -24.16 43.46 12.55
N GLN A 28 -25.20 43.82 11.82
CA GLN A 28 -25.55 43.71 10.42
C GLN A 28 -24.89 44.82 9.58
N THR A 29 -24.55 44.56 8.31
CA THR A 29 -25.04 45.32 7.13
C THR A 29 -24.49 44.74 5.81
N ASN A 30 -25.43 44.41 4.91
CA ASN A 30 -25.29 44.33 3.45
C ASN A 30 -25.80 45.68 2.88
N PRO A 31 -25.62 46.10 1.59
CA PRO A 31 -25.88 45.27 0.40
C PRO A 31 -25.06 45.52 -0.91
N THR A 32 -25.06 44.48 -1.76
CA THR A 32 -25.25 44.37 -3.25
C THR A 32 -24.73 45.38 -4.30
N SER A 33 -24.24 44.78 -5.40
CA SER A 33 -24.01 45.24 -6.82
C SER A 33 -22.52 45.46 -7.14
N GLU A 34 -21.90 45.00 -8.24
CA GLU A 34 -22.28 45.07 -9.65
C GLU A 34 -21.59 44.00 -10.55
N LYS A 35 -22.04 43.99 -11.80
CA LYS A 35 -21.81 43.12 -12.96
C LYS A 35 -20.70 43.66 -13.88
N ASN A 36 -19.80 42.81 -14.41
CA ASN A 36 -19.49 42.61 -15.86
C ASN A 36 -18.11 41.95 -16.13
N THR A 37 -18.17 40.82 -16.85
CA THR A 37 -17.57 40.49 -18.17
C THR A 37 -16.13 40.93 -18.55
N GLU A 38 -15.28 39.95 -18.88
CA GLU A 38 -14.55 39.77 -20.17
C GLU A 38 -13.62 38.52 -20.06
N GLN A 39 -13.91 37.40 -20.73
CA GLN A 39 -13.63 37.03 -22.13
C GLN A 39 -12.18 36.58 -22.39
N LYS A 40 -11.99 35.27 -22.69
CA LYS A 40 -10.94 34.81 -23.62
C LYS A 40 -11.41 33.59 -24.41
N ASN A 41 -11.57 33.82 -25.71
CA ASN A 41 -11.73 32.83 -26.77
C ASN A 41 -10.40 32.11 -27.04
N GLU A 42 -10.45 30.85 -27.48
CA GLU A 42 -9.58 30.40 -28.57
C GLU A 42 -10.18 29.19 -29.31
N GLY A 43 -10.16 29.29 -30.64
CA GLY A 43 -10.85 28.43 -31.58
C GLY A 43 -9.98 27.36 -32.24
N THR A 44 -10.64 26.62 -33.13
CA THR A 44 -10.20 25.42 -33.86
C THR A 44 -9.35 25.73 -35.11
N ALA A 45 -8.53 24.73 -35.51
CA ALA A 45 -7.65 24.54 -36.69
C ALA A 45 -8.31 24.79 -38.09
N PRO A 46 -7.71 24.49 -39.30
CA PRO A 46 -6.44 23.80 -39.69
C PRO A 46 -5.70 24.30 -41.00
N GLN A 47 -4.63 23.56 -41.40
CA GLN A 47 -4.20 23.12 -42.78
C GLN A 47 -2.90 23.63 -43.48
N LYS A 48 -2.07 22.64 -43.94
CA LYS A 48 -1.32 22.44 -45.22
C LYS A 48 -0.25 23.46 -45.69
N GLU A 49 0.82 23.18 -46.45
CA GLU A 49 1.51 22.02 -47.09
C GLU A 49 2.78 22.63 -47.75
N ASN A 50 3.95 21.96 -47.76
CA ASN A 50 4.77 21.74 -48.98
C ASN A 50 6.16 21.12 -48.70
N GLU A 51 6.48 20.20 -49.61
CA GLU A 51 7.63 19.33 -49.77
C GLU A 51 8.96 20.07 -50.06
N SER A 52 10.09 19.43 -49.77
CA SER A 52 10.94 18.88 -50.85
C SER A 52 12.04 17.96 -50.32
N ALA A 53 12.29 16.90 -51.09
CA ALA A 53 13.18 15.78 -50.84
C ALA A 53 14.62 16.03 -51.31
N ASN A 54 15.62 15.41 -50.66
CA ASN A 54 16.65 14.62 -51.36
C ASN A 54 17.54 13.79 -50.40
N ASN A 55 17.66 12.51 -50.71
CA ASN A 55 18.70 11.53 -50.32
C ASN A 55 18.83 10.62 -51.58
N PRO A 56 19.90 9.83 -51.86
CA PRO A 56 20.88 9.25 -50.95
C PRO A 56 22.33 9.09 -51.47
N LYS A 57 23.26 8.58 -50.64
CA LYS A 57 23.95 7.28 -50.86
C LYS A 57 25.14 7.02 -49.90
N ASN A 58 24.99 5.90 -49.17
CA ASN A 58 25.97 4.92 -48.65
C ASN A 58 27.48 5.20 -48.69
N GLN A 59 28.12 5.00 -47.54
CA GLN A 59 29.38 4.26 -47.45
C GLN A 59 29.36 3.29 -46.27
N ASP A 60 29.44 2.01 -46.63
CA ASP A 60 29.75 0.85 -45.79
C ASP A 60 31.25 0.87 -45.44
N SER A 61 31.57 0.63 -44.17
CA SER A 61 32.88 0.20 -43.70
C SER A 61 32.71 -0.45 -42.34
N THR A 62 32.33 -1.72 -42.36
CA THR A 62 32.23 -2.55 -41.15
C THR A 62 33.62 -3.08 -40.78
N LYS A 63 34.25 -2.52 -39.74
CA LYS A 63 35.40 -3.11 -39.04
C LYS A 63 34.91 -3.66 -37.68
N PRO A 64 35.19 -4.92 -37.32
CA PRO A 64 34.78 -5.45 -36.02
C PRO A 64 35.70 -4.87 -34.94
N SER A 65 35.14 -3.99 -34.10
CA SER A 65 35.76 -3.58 -32.84
C SER A 65 35.21 -4.46 -31.72
N THR A 66 36.07 -5.31 -31.19
CA THR A 66 35.84 -6.09 -29.96
C THR A 66 35.73 -5.11 -28.80
N GLY A 67 34.51 -4.69 -28.48
CA GLY A 67 34.17 -3.91 -27.29
C GLY A 67 34.00 -4.81 -26.06
N PRO A 68 34.30 -4.31 -24.85
CA PRO A 68 34.35 -5.09 -23.62
C PRO A 68 32.95 -5.58 -23.25
N ASP A 69 32.87 -6.81 -22.75
CA ASP A 69 31.66 -7.45 -22.24
C ASP A 69 30.83 -6.47 -21.39
N SER A 70 29.74 -5.97 -21.99
CA SER A 70 28.60 -5.48 -21.24
C SER A 70 27.98 -6.69 -20.55
N LYS A 71 28.52 -7.04 -19.38
CA LYS A 71 27.89 -8.02 -18.49
C LYS A 71 26.57 -7.42 -18.03
N SER A 72 25.53 -7.65 -18.84
CA SER A 72 24.15 -7.58 -18.37
C SER A 72 24.09 -8.36 -17.07
N PRO A 73 23.61 -7.77 -15.96
CA PRO A 73 23.55 -8.47 -14.68
C PRO A 73 22.76 -9.76 -14.89
N THR A 74 23.44 -10.88 -14.70
CA THR A 74 22.83 -12.20 -14.83
C THR A 74 21.75 -12.29 -13.76
N LEU A 75 20.51 -12.56 -14.17
CA LEU A 75 19.39 -12.69 -13.24
C LEU A 75 19.65 -13.85 -12.28
N ASN A 76 19.37 -13.64 -10.99
CA ASN A 76 19.54 -14.68 -9.99
C ASN A 76 18.32 -15.62 -9.97
N GLN A 77 18.52 -16.87 -10.38
CA GLN A 77 17.45 -17.86 -10.41
C GLN A 77 16.89 -18.19 -9.01
N LYS A 78 17.72 -18.12 -7.97
CA LYS A 78 17.27 -18.30 -6.58
C LYS A 78 16.31 -17.19 -6.17
N SER A 79 16.63 -15.93 -6.48
CA SER A 79 15.74 -14.79 -6.21
C SER A 79 14.42 -14.91 -6.98
N ILE A 80 14.46 -15.32 -8.26
CA ILE A 80 13.26 -15.54 -9.07
C ILE A 80 12.36 -16.62 -8.47
N ASN A 81 12.94 -17.75 -8.02
CA ASN A 81 12.18 -18.82 -7.39
C ASN A 81 11.59 -18.37 -6.06
N TYR A 82 12.37 -17.66 -5.25
CA TYR A 82 11.88 -17.12 -3.98
C TYR A 82 10.72 -16.16 -4.17
N VAL A 83 10.75 -15.28 -5.19
CA VAL A 83 9.61 -14.41 -5.52
C VAL A 83 8.34 -15.22 -5.83
N LYS A 84 8.47 -16.37 -6.52
CA LYS A 84 7.30 -17.24 -6.76
C LYS A 84 6.76 -17.83 -5.47
N GLU A 85 7.64 -18.26 -4.56
CA GLU A 85 7.24 -18.75 -3.23
C GLU A 85 6.53 -17.66 -2.41
N LEU A 86 7.04 -16.43 -2.43
CA LEU A 86 6.37 -15.27 -1.81
C LEU A 86 4.96 -15.07 -2.38
N PHE A 87 4.80 -15.22 -3.70
CA PHE A 87 3.50 -15.09 -4.35
C PHE A 87 2.53 -16.20 -3.96
N GLU A 88 3.00 -17.46 -3.85
CA GLU A 88 2.18 -18.57 -3.37
C GLU A 88 1.73 -18.38 -1.92
N LEU A 89 2.64 -17.99 -1.01
CA LEU A 89 2.29 -17.67 0.38
C LEU A 89 1.29 -16.52 0.48
N ALA A 90 1.42 -15.51 -0.37
CA ALA A 90 0.52 -14.37 -0.39
C ALA A 90 -0.92 -14.77 -0.79
N LYS A 91 -1.13 -15.89 -1.51
CA LYS A 91 -2.49 -16.38 -1.80
C LYS A 91 -3.25 -16.77 -0.54
N GLU A 92 -2.52 -17.12 0.52
CA GLU A 92 -3.04 -17.46 1.84
C GLU A 92 -2.93 -16.29 2.85
N GLY A 93 -2.56 -15.08 2.39
CA GLY A 93 -2.38 -13.93 3.26
C GLY A 93 -1.09 -13.97 4.09
N LYS A 94 -0.14 -14.86 3.78
CA LYS A 94 1.06 -15.13 4.60
C LYS A 94 2.33 -14.53 4.01
N VAL A 95 3.31 -14.29 4.89
CA VAL A 95 4.72 -14.04 4.54
C VAL A 95 5.60 -15.17 5.11
N PRO A 96 6.83 -15.37 4.60
CA PRO A 96 7.71 -16.41 5.12
C PRO A 96 8.00 -16.28 6.61
N ASN A 97 8.09 -17.43 7.29
CA ASN A 97 8.48 -17.53 8.71
C ASN A 97 7.57 -16.78 9.70
N VAL A 98 6.35 -16.44 9.29
CA VAL A 98 5.33 -15.80 10.13
C VAL A 98 4.09 -16.70 10.17
N PRO A 99 3.65 -17.17 11.35
CA PRO A 99 2.51 -18.09 11.49
C PRO A 99 1.16 -17.38 11.40
N PHE A 100 1.14 -16.07 11.17
CA PHE A 100 -0.04 -15.22 11.12
C PHE A 100 -0.24 -14.66 9.72
N ALA A 101 -1.50 -14.45 9.34
CA ALA A 101 -1.86 -14.03 8.00
C ALA A 101 -2.76 -12.78 8.01
N ALA A 102 -2.72 -12.02 6.93
CA ALA A 102 -3.74 -11.01 6.66
C ALA A 102 -5.11 -11.69 6.55
N HIS A 103 -6.17 -10.91 6.78
CA HIS A 103 -7.58 -11.32 6.79
C HIS A 103 -7.99 -12.22 7.97
N THR A 104 -7.15 -13.17 8.37
CA THR A 104 -7.48 -14.15 9.41
C THR A 104 -6.76 -13.92 10.74
N GLY A 105 -5.67 -13.16 10.76
CA GLY A 105 -4.95 -12.82 11.97
C GLY A 105 -5.69 -11.79 12.83
N ASP A 106 -5.48 -11.89 14.14
CA ASP A 106 -5.97 -10.95 15.15
C ASP A 106 -4.80 -10.43 15.99
N ILE A 107 -4.69 -9.12 16.16
CA ILE A 107 -3.53 -8.52 16.85
C ILE A 107 -3.47 -8.90 18.34
N GLU A 108 -4.61 -9.12 19.00
CA GLU A 108 -4.64 -9.50 20.42
C GLU A 108 -4.12 -10.92 20.61
N GLU A 109 -4.46 -11.83 19.69
CA GLU A 109 -3.93 -13.19 19.68
C GLU A 109 -2.42 -13.21 19.37
N ILE A 110 -1.99 -12.38 18.43
CA ILE A 110 -0.57 -12.23 18.10
C ILE A 110 0.20 -11.72 19.31
N GLU A 111 -0.29 -10.70 20.00
CA GLU A 111 0.37 -10.18 21.21
C GLU A 111 0.35 -11.18 22.36
N LYS A 112 -0.67 -12.03 22.46
CA LYS A 112 -0.69 -13.13 23.42
C LYS A 112 0.39 -14.17 23.12
N ALA A 113 0.64 -14.45 21.84
CA ALA A 113 1.64 -15.43 21.40
C ALA A 113 3.08 -14.88 21.43
N TRP A 114 3.27 -13.61 21.07
CA TRP A 114 4.58 -13.01 20.85
C TRP A 114 4.99 -11.97 21.90
N GLY A 115 4.09 -11.62 22.82
CA GLY A 115 4.24 -10.47 23.70
C GLY A 115 3.74 -9.18 23.05
N LYS A 116 3.69 -8.08 23.82
CA LYS A 116 3.26 -6.78 23.31
C LYS A 116 4.17 -6.28 22.20
N ALA A 117 3.59 -5.58 21.22
CA ALA A 117 4.36 -4.92 20.17
C ALA A 117 5.36 -3.93 20.76
N ASN A 118 6.53 -3.81 20.14
CA ASN A 118 7.55 -2.83 20.54
C ASN A 118 7.04 -1.39 20.37
N LYS A 119 6.20 -1.17 19.36
CA LYS A 119 5.59 0.12 19.04
C LYS A 119 4.25 -0.12 18.36
N THR A 120 3.27 0.72 18.67
CA THR A 120 2.01 0.77 17.93
C THR A 120 1.75 2.20 17.47
N GLU A 121 1.50 2.40 16.19
CA GLU A 121 1.31 3.71 15.58
C GLU A 121 -0.01 3.81 14.82
N GLN A 122 -0.63 4.98 14.87
CA GLN A 122 -1.84 5.27 14.12
C GLN A 122 -1.50 5.90 12.77
N ALA A 123 -2.13 5.42 11.70
CA ALA A 123 -2.04 5.96 10.35
C ALA A 123 -3.46 6.15 9.78
N GLY A 124 -4.05 7.30 10.10
CA GLY A 124 -5.46 7.58 9.82
C GLY A 124 -6.37 6.70 10.69
N SER A 125 -7.25 5.92 10.06
CA SER A 125 -8.15 4.98 10.75
C SER A 125 -7.53 3.60 11.02
N ARG A 126 -6.26 3.41 10.64
CA ARG A 126 -5.54 2.13 10.72
C ARG A 126 -4.47 2.19 11.80
N MET A 127 -4.17 1.04 12.40
CA MET A 127 -3.10 0.90 13.40
C MET A 127 -2.01 -0.03 12.84
N TYR A 128 -0.76 0.19 13.26
CA TYR A 128 0.38 -0.64 12.89
C TYR A 128 1.17 -1.01 14.14
N ALA A 129 1.32 -2.32 14.39
CA ALA A 129 2.07 -2.88 15.50
C ALA A 129 3.39 -3.47 15.01
N THR A 130 4.51 -2.97 15.54
CA THR A 130 5.87 -3.36 15.16
C THR A 130 6.43 -4.38 16.15
N PHE A 131 6.88 -5.52 15.64
CA PHE A 131 7.58 -6.57 16.38
C PHE A 131 9.02 -6.64 15.89
N THR A 132 9.89 -5.78 16.43
CA THR A 132 11.26 -5.57 15.98
C THR A 132 12.07 -6.86 15.99
N ASN A 133 11.98 -7.66 17.06
CA ASN A 133 12.71 -8.94 17.16
C ASN A 133 12.22 -10.01 16.18
N LYS A 134 11.10 -9.76 15.49
CA LYS A 134 10.53 -10.66 14.48
C LYS A 134 10.73 -10.12 13.06
N ASN A 135 11.24 -8.89 12.89
CA ASN A 135 11.29 -8.18 11.61
C ASN A 135 9.93 -8.12 10.90
N VAL A 136 8.86 -7.90 11.68
CA VAL A 136 7.47 -7.92 11.20
C VAL A 136 6.69 -6.74 11.72
N VAL A 137 5.82 -6.20 10.88
CA VAL A 137 4.80 -5.20 11.26
C VAL A 137 3.43 -5.71 10.84
N PHE A 138 2.45 -5.63 11.74
CA PHE A 138 1.06 -5.94 11.44
C PHE A 138 0.24 -4.65 11.37
N GLY A 139 -0.41 -4.41 10.23
CA GLY A 139 -1.48 -3.43 10.13
C GLY A 139 -2.81 -4.08 10.51
N PHE A 140 -3.56 -3.44 11.41
CA PHE A 140 -4.84 -3.95 11.90
C PHE A 140 -5.90 -2.84 12.02
N ASN A 141 -7.16 -3.23 11.84
CA ASN A 141 -8.30 -2.31 11.92
C ASN A 141 -8.82 -2.21 13.37
N LYS A 142 -9.86 -1.39 13.60
CA LYS A 142 -10.39 -1.18 14.96
C LYS A 142 -10.97 -2.44 15.62
N GLY A 143 -11.30 -3.46 14.84
CA GLY A 143 -11.79 -4.75 15.33
C GLY A 143 -10.67 -5.78 15.50
N SER A 144 -9.42 -5.35 15.69
CA SER A 144 -8.24 -6.19 15.91
C SER A 144 -7.82 -7.09 14.74
N GLN A 145 -8.63 -7.17 13.68
CA GLN A 145 -8.33 -7.93 12.48
C GLN A 145 -7.13 -7.35 11.72
N VAL A 146 -6.17 -8.22 11.41
CA VAL A 146 -4.99 -7.91 10.61
C VAL A 146 -5.36 -7.79 9.14
N PHE A 147 -5.02 -6.66 8.53
CA PHE A 147 -5.18 -6.43 7.09
C PHE A 147 -3.84 -6.32 6.35
N ASP A 148 -2.71 -6.17 7.05
CA ASP A 148 -1.38 -6.02 6.45
C ASP A 148 -0.37 -6.84 7.25
N VAL A 149 0.33 -7.75 6.59
CA VAL A 149 1.50 -8.44 7.15
C VAL A 149 2.74 -7.97 6.40
N ARG A 150 3.57 -7.18 7.07
CA ARG A 150 4.85 -6.71 6.52
C ARG A 150 6.01 -7.54 7.02
N SER A 151 6.90 -7.90 6.11
CA SER A 151 8.10 -8.66 6.40
C SER A 151 9.33 -7.87 5.96
N TYR A 152 10.27 -7.70 6.89
CA TYR A 152 11.58 -7.07 6.71
C TYR A 152 12.71 -8.10 6.79
N GLN A 153 12.43 -9.36 6.37
CA GLN A 153 13.43 -10.42 6.42
C GLN A 153 14.55 -10.14 5.40
N THR A 154 15.80 -10.38 5.79
CA THR A 154 16.99 -9.97 5.04
C THR A 154 17.12 -10.68 3.69
N GLU A 155 16.50 -11.84 3.50
CA GLU A 155 16.46 -12.53 2.21
C GLU A 155 15.81 -11.68 1.11
N LEU A 156 14.91 -10.75 1.48
CA LEU A 156 14.24 -9.84 0.55
C LEU A 156 15.22 -8.87 -0.10
N GLU A 157 16.26 -8.44 0.62
CA GLU A 157 17.27 -7.48 0.16
C GLU A 157 18.12 -7.99 -1.00
N SER A 158 17.99 -9.26 -1.36
CA SER A 158 18.63 -9.86 -2.54
C SER A 158 17.82 -9.71 -3.83
N ILE A 159 16.55 -9.29 -3.74
CA ILE A 159 15.59 -9.29 -4.83
C ILE A 159 15.59 -7.92 -5.55
N THR A 160 15.71 -7.96 -6.87
CA THR A 160 15.60 -6.78 -7.73
C THR A 160 14.25 -6.72 -8.46
N LEU A 161 13.84 -5.53 -8.93
CA LEU A 161 12.65 -5.39 -9.77
C LEU A 161 12.68 -6.31 -11.00
N LYS A 162 13.84 -6.46 -11.65
CA LYS A 162 13.97 -7.31 -12.86
C LYS A 162 13.67 -8.78 -12.56
N GLU A 163 14.05 -9.27 -11.39
CA GLU A 163 13.78 -10.64 -10.97
C GLU A 163 12.30 -10.82 -10.60
N ILE A 164 11.69 -9.83 -9.97
CA ILE A 164 10.25 -9.83 -9.70
C ILE A 164 9.48 -9.89 -11.02
N GLU A 165 9.82 -9.02 -11.97
CA GLU A 165 9.15 -8.99 -13.27
C GLU A 165 9.38 -10.27 -14.08
N LYS A 166 10.56 -10.90 -13.95
CA LYS A 166 10.84 -12.19 -14.56
C LYS A 166 10.01 -13.32 -13.93
N ALA A 167 9.73 -13.25 -12.63
CA ALA A 167 8.97 -14.25 -11.89
C ALA A 167 7.45 -14.12 -12.11
N LEU A 168 6.93 -12.89 -12.06
CA LEU A 168 5.49 -12.61 -11.94
C LEU A 168 4.91 -11.80 -13.11
N GLY A 169 5.74 -11.31 -14.04
CA GLY A 169 5.34 -10.36 -15.06
C GLY A 169 5.30 -8.92 -14.53
N LYS A 170 4.63 -8.01 -15.25
CA LYS A 170 4.51 -6.61 -14.83
C LYS A 170 3.56 -6.46 -13.63
N PRO A 171 3.82 -5.50 -12.71
CA PRO A 171 2.93 -5.22 -11.60
C PRO A 171 1.57 -4.73 -12.08
N THR A 172 0.53 -5.01 -11.30
CA THR A 172 -0.83 -4.49 -11.52
C THR A 172 -0.87 -2.96 -11.39
N SER A 173 -0.10 -2.40 -10.46
CA SER A 173 0.09 -0.95 -10.34
C SER A 173 1.41 -0.62 -9.67
N VAL A 174 1.90 0.60 -9.88
CA VAL A 174 3.06 1.15 -9.18
C VAL A 174 2.63 2.41 -8.44
N LYS A 175 2.94 2.48 -7.15
CA LYS A 175 2.67 3.64 -6.30
C LYS A 175 3.99 4.24 -5.82
N VAL A 176 3.97 5.52 -5.48
CA VAL A 176 5.12 6.23 -4.92
C VAL A 176 4.77 6.71 -3.52
N ASN A 177 5.66 6.49 -2.56
CA ASN A 177 5.54 7.02 -1.21
C ASN A 177 6.89 7.57 -0.77
N GLY A 178 7.05 8.90 -0.79
CA GLY A 178 8.36 9.52 -0.62
C GLY A 178 9.34 9.04 -1.69
N GLU A 179 10.46 8.47 -1.25
CA GLU A 179 11.49 7.90 -2.14
C GLU A 179 11.30 6.42 -2.47
N ASP A 180 10.21 5.81 -2.01
CA ASP A 180 9.93 4.40 -2.25
C ASP A 180 9.03 4.21 -3.48
N GLN A 181 9.36 3.20 -4.29
CA GLN A 181 8.46 2.64 -5.29
C GLN A 181 7.80 1.38 -4.75
N ILE A 182 6.48 1.33 -4.82
CA ILE A 182 5.66 0.22 -4.35
C ILE A 182 5.06 -0.48 -5.56
N TYR A 183 5.58 -1.67 -5.88
CA TYR A 183 5.11 -2.50 -6.98
C TYR A 183 4.04 -3.46 -6.45
N VAL A 184 2.80 -3.26 -6.89
CA VAL A 184 1.64 -4.00 -6.41
C VAL A 184 1.27 -5.09 -7.40
N TYR A 185 1.21 -6.33 -6.93
CA TYR A 185 0.72 -7.49 -7.66
C TYR A 185 -0.59 -7.95 -7.03
N LYS A 186 -1.67 -7.96 -7.81
CA LYS A 186 -2.92 -8.60 -7.37
C LYS A 186 -2.70 -10.12 -7.33
N VAL A 187 -2.88 -10.73 -6.16
CA VAL A 187 -2.66 -12.16 -5.96
C VAL A 187 -3.96 -12.93 -6.18
N ASN A 188 -5.04 -12.47 -5.57
CA ASN A 188 -6.40 -12.96 -5.78
C ASN A 188 -7.40 -11.83 -5.45
N ASN A 189 -8.66 -12.15 -5.20
CA ASN A 189 -9.66 -11.12 -4.85
C ASN A 189 -9.48 -10.55 -3.44
N GLN A 190 -8.84 -11.31 -2.54
CA GLN A 190 -8.62 -10.91 -1.15
C GLN A 190 -7.28 -10.18 -0.95
N PHE A 191 -6.22 -10.62 -1.63
CA PHE A 191 -4.85 -10.22 -1.31
C PHE A 191 -4.11 -9.53 -2.46
N GLU A 192 -3.28 -8.56 -2.08
CA GLU A 192 -2.21 -7.98 -2.86
C GLU A 192 -0.86 -8.35 -2.26
N LEU A 193 0.13 -8.65 -3.09
CA LEU A 193 1.54 -8.71 -2.72
C LEU A 193 2.23 -7.43 -3.19
N LYS A 194 2.82 -6.70 -2.25
CA LYS A 194 3.48 -5.43 -2.52
C LYS A 194 4.98 -5.58 -2.26
N PHE A 195 5.79 -5.14 -3.21
CA PHE A 195 7.23 -5.02 -3.05
C PHE A 195 7.59 -3.55 -2.91
N ILE A 196 8.24 -3.19 -1.80
CA ILE A 196 8.67 -1.83 -1.53
C ILE A 196 10.17 -1.75 -1.85
N ILE A 197 10.52 -0.91 -2.82
CA ILE A 197 11.89 -0.72 -3.30
C ILE A 197 12.26 0.75 -3.16
N PRO A 198 13.11 1.10 -2.19
CA PRO A 198 13.66 2.44 -2.08
C PRO A 198 14.51 2.77 -3.32
N LYS A 199 14.35 3.97 -3.89
CA LYS A 199 15.13 4.41 -5.05
C LYS A 199 16.65 4.39 -4.79
N SER A 200 17.07 4.64 -3.55
CA SER A 200 18.47 4.66 -3.15
C SER A 200 19.15 3.29 -3.18
N ILE A 201 18.37 2.22 -2.95
CA ILE A 201 18.90 0.85 -2.83
C ILE A 201 18.65 0.04 -4.12
N GLY A 202 17.50 0.25 -4.76
CA GLY A 202 17.12 -0.47 -5.98
C GLY A 202 16.82 -1.96 -5.78
N LYS A 203 16.69 -2.40 -4.52
CA LYS A 203 16.31 -3.75 -4.12
C LYS A 203 15.15 -3.70 -3.12
N VAL A 204 14.49 -4.83 -2.92
CA VAL A 204 13.35 -4.92 -1.99
C VAL A 204 13.84 -4.69 -0.56
N ASP A 205 13.29 -3.66 0.09
CA ASP A 205 13.49 -3.40 1.52
C ASP A 205 12.55 -4.29 2.35
N HIS A 206 11.27 -4.28 1.99
CA HIS A 206 10.27 -5.12 2.60
C HIS A 206 9.15 -5.49 1.63
N ILE A 207 8.36 -6.48 2.04
CA ILE A 207 7.11 -6.83 1.37
C ILE A 207 5.93 -6.57 2.30
N SER A 208 4.75 -6.45 1.70
CA SER A 208 3.47 -6.40 2.39
C SER A 208 2.49 -7.34 1.69
N VAL A 209 1.95 -8.29 2.44
CA VAL A 209 0.76 -9.06 2.03
C VAL A 209 -0.45 -8.37 2.64
N PHE A 210 -1.25 -7.77 1.77
CA PHE A 210 -2.23 -6.78 2.12
C PHE A 210 -3.62 -7.21 1.69
N SER A 211 -4.60 -7.07 2.58
CA SER A 211 -6.02 -7.24 2.32
C SER A 211 -6.70 -5.87 2.17
N PRO A 212 -7.01 -5.42 0.93
CA PRO A 212 -7.62 -4.11 0.73
C PRO A 212 -8.97 -3.95 1.43
N GLU A 213 -9.82 -4.98 1.38
CA GLU A 213 -11.17 -4.93 1.94
C GLU A 213 -11.17 -4.80 3.47
N ASP A 214 -10.24 -5.48 4.15
CA ASP A 214 -10.13 -5.45 5.62
C ASP A 214 -9.43 -4.18 6.12
N SER A 215 -8.75 -3.46 5.24
CA SER A 215 -8.09 -2.19 5.56
C SER A 215 -9.07 -1.02 5.69
N ILE A 216 -10.31 -1.20 5.22
CA ILE A 216 -11.38 -0.21 5.29
C ILE A 216 -12.15 -0.43 6.60
N ASN A 217 -12.23 0.62 7.41
CA ASN A 217 -12.99 0.56 8.65
C ASN A 217 -14.50 0.60 8.35
N LYS A 218 -15.16 -0.56 8.33
CA LYS A 218 -16.62 -0.68 8.15
C LYS A 218 -17.43 -0.26 9.40
N MET A 219 -16.76 0.07 10.51
CA MET A 219 -17.40 0.51 11.77
C MET A 219 -17.41 2.05 11.94
N ALA A 220 -17.04 2.80 10.91
CA ALA A 220 -17.26 4.25 10.85
C ALA A 220 -18.61 4.51 10.17
N GLY A 221 -19.69 4.38 10.94
CA GLY A 221 -21.02 4.92 10.60
C GLY A 221 -21.20 6.32 11.17
#